data_AF-A0A519DYI8-F1
#
_entry.id   AF-A0A519DYI8-F1
#
_cell.length_a   1.000
_cell.length_b   1.000
_cell.length_c   1.000
_cell.angle_alpha   90.00
_cell.angle_beta   90.00
_cell.angle_gamma   90.00
#
_symmetry.space_group_name_H-M   'P 1'
#
loop_
_entity.id
_entity.type
_entity.pdbx_description
1 polymer ?
#
loop_
_entity_poly.entity_id
_entity_poly.type
_entity_poly.pdbx_seq_one_letter_code
_entity_poly.pdbx_strand_id
1 'polypeptide(L)'
;MSARPPLPPEHPADASTVDPSVERHAGEDQPLSQSAFVCGEVTYRTGDGPMMVIRPGAVQVEVNEHDVTLGWEEGDARLSALMPRSEYARFIGTGAIKPVVAHRPDEAGTAVGVSDVSSAQPELDKAQVKSGH
;
A
#
# COMPACT_ATOMS: atom_id res chain seq x y z
N MET A 1 -52.04 -41.14 -36.65
CA MET A 1 -51.33 -40.12 -35.85
C MET A 1 -50.82 -40.77 -34.58
N SER A 2 -49.63 -40.35 -34.13
CA SER A 2 -48.99 -40.63 -32.82
C SER A 2 -47.81 -41.61 -32.82
N ALA A 3 -46.61 -41.05 -32.94
CA ALA A 3 -45.44 -41.46 -32.18
C ALA A 3 -44.49 -40.25 -32.02
N ARG A 4 -44.20 -39.82 -30.78
CA ARG A 4 -42.98 -39.09 -30.40
C ARG A 4 -42.52 -39.56 -29.00
N PRO A 5 -41.21 -39.52 -28.72
CA PRO A 5 -40.46 -40.44 -27.85
C PRO A 5 -40.13 -39.80 -26.45
N PRO A 6 -39.35 -40.42 -25.54
CA PRO A 6 -39.32 -40.05 -24.12
C PRO A 6 -38.56 -38.73 -23.82
N LEU A 7 -38.83 -38.18 -22.64
CA LEU A 7 -38.34 -36.89 -22.13
C LEU A 7 -36.79 -36.83 -22.10
N PRO A 8 -36.17 -35.71 -22.54
CA PRO A 8 -34.75 -35.46 -22.30
C PRO A 8 -34.48 -35.06 -20.83
N PRO A 9 -33.28 -35.35 -20.28
CA PRO A 9 -32.82 -34.81 -19.01
C PRO A 9 -32.24 -33.40 -19.19
N GLU A 10 -32.07 -32.73 -18.05
CA GLU A 10 -31.26 -31.53 -17.81
C GLU A 10 -31.89 -30.17 -18.14
N HIS A 11 -31.89 -29.32 -17.13
CA HIS A 11 -32.25 -27.92 -17.16
C HIS A 11 -30.97 -27.09 -17.28
N PRO A 12 -30.72 -26.45 -18.45
CA PRO A 12 -29.79 -25.33 -18.51
C PRO A 12 -30.49 -24.10 -19.10
N ALA A 13 -31.10 -23.25 -18.26
CA ALA A 13 -31.28 -21.81 -18.49
C ALA A 13 -32.12 -21.16 -17.37
N ASP A 14 -31.48 -20.63 -16.33
CA ASP A 14 -31.53 -19.18 -16.09
C ASP A 14 -30.35 -18.82 -15.20
N ALA A 15 -29.34 -18.22 -15.84
CA ALA A 15 -28.24 -17.57 -15.19
C ALA A 15 -28.67 -16.15 -14.80
N SER A 16 -28.09 -15.65 -13.71
CA SER A 16 -28.07 -14.23 -13.32
C SER A 16 -29.41 -13.69 -12.82
N THR A 17 -29.52 -13.31 -11.56
CA THR A 17 -28.74 -12.19 -11.04
C THR A 17 -28.75 -12.30 -9.53
N VAL A 18 -27.69 -12.90 -8.96
CA VAL A 18 -27.22 -12.37 -7.68
C VAL A 18 -26.77 -10.96 -8.00
N ASP A 19 -27.46 -9.98 -7.41
CA ASP A 19 -27.18 -8.57 -7.59
C ASP A 19 -25.70 -8.30 -7.28
N PRO A 20 -24.86 -7.90 -8.27
CA PRO A 20 -23.47 -7.53 -7.99
C PRO A 20 -23.36 -6.15 -7.34
N SER A 21 -24.46 -5.52 -6.91
CA SER A 21 -24.46 -4.18 -6.33
C SER A 21 -24.42 -4.14 -4.80
N VAL A 22 -24.44 -5.28 -4.09
CA VAL A 22 -24.24 -5.33 -2.62
C VAL A 22 -22.82 -5.67 -2.17
N GLU A 23 -21.92 -6.16 -3.04
CA GLU A 23 -20.48 -6.15 -2.72
C GLU A 23 -19.79 -4.89 -3.28
N ARG A 24 -20.47 -3.75 -3.14
CA ARG A 24 -19.84 -2.43 -3.25
C ARG A 24 -19.22 -2.09 -1.90
N HIS A 25 -18.00 -2.58 -1.66
CA HIS A 25 -16.90 -1.87 -0.97
C HIS A 25 -15.72 -2.83 -0.74
N ALA A 26 -14.73 -2.79 -1.64
CA ALA A 26 -13.32 -3.06 -1.31
C ALA A 26 -12.37 -2.50 -2.38
N GLY A 27 -12.80 -1.45 -3.10
CA GLY A 27 -11.86 -0.56 -3.78
C GLY A 27 -11.40 0.47 -2.74
N GLU A 28 -10.08 0.61 -2.56
CA GLU A 28 -9.38 1.66 -1.78
C GLU A 28 -8.90 1.33 -0.34
N ASP A 29 -8.89 0.07 0.10
CA ASP A 29 -8.01 -0.37 1.22
C ASP A 29 -7.47 -1.79 0.94
N GLN A 30 -6.71 -1.93 -0.15
CA GLN A 30 -5.92 -3.14 -0.36
C GLN A 30 -4.60 -3.01 0.41
N PRO A 31 -4.20 -4.01 1.22
CA PRO A 31 -2.91 -3.99 1.91
C PRO A 31 -1.81 -3.73 0.89
N LEU A 32 -1.00 -2.71 1.15
CA LEU A 32 0.15 -2.41 0.30
C LEU A 32 1.23 -3.45 0.60
N SER A 33 1.27 -4.51 -0.21
CA SER A 33 2.32 -5.51 -0.17
C SER A 33 3.60 -4.96 -0.83
N GLN A 34 4.66 -4.80 -0.04
CA GLN A 34 5.98 -4.36 -0.51
C GLN A 34 7.07 -5.29 0.00
N SER A 35 8.19 -5.35 -0.70
CA SER A 35 9.37 -6.10 -0.25
C SER A 35 10.23 -5.21 0.64
N ALA A 36 10.82 -5.77 1.69
CA ALA A 36 11.76 -5.07 2.56
C ALA A 36 12.93 -5.97 2.95
N PHE A 37 14.00 -5.35 3.45
CA PHE A 37 15.15 -6.06 4.01
C PHE A 37 15.30 -5.71 5.49
N VAL A 38 15.38 -6.74 6.32
CA VAL A 38 15.77 -6.62 7.72
C VAL A 38 17.30 -6.60 7.78
N CYS A 39 17.87 -5.48 8.24
CA CYS A 39 19.31 -5.29 8.37
C CYS A 39 19.78 -5.26 9.83
N GLY A 40 18.86 -5.05 10.77
CA GLY A 40 19.14 -4.98 12.20
C GLY A 40 18.27 -5.93 13.01
N GLU A 41 18.33 -5.79 14.34
CA GLU A 41 17.49 -6.55 15.25
C GLU A 41 16.05 -6.00 15.22
N VAL A 42 15.16 -6.75 14.58
CA VAL A 42 13.72 -6.48 14.61
C VAL A 42 13.09 -7.46 15.58
N THR A 43 12.43 -6.91 16.59
CA THR A 43 11.74 -7.69 17.60
C THR A 43 10.24 -7.67 17.36
N TYR A 44 9.58 -8.81 17.53
CA TYR A 44 8.14 -8.97 17.34
C TYR A 44 7.55 -9.82 18.44
N ARG A 45 6.22 -9.77 18.60
CA ARG A 45 5.51 -10.57 19.59
C ARG A 45 4.51 -11.49 18.90
N THR A 46 4.59 -12.78 19.20
CA THR A 46 3.61 -13.77 18.72
C THR A 46 2.52 -13.95 19.77
N GLY A 47 1.36 -13.30 19.57
CA GLY A 47 0.25 -13.35 20.53
C GLY A 47 0.66 -12.76 21.89
N ASP A 48 0.50 -13.55 22.97
CA ASP A 48 0.96 -13.17 24.32
C ASP A 48 2.38 -13.70 24.64
N GLY A 49 3.03 -14.36 23.68
CA GLY A 49 4.35 -14.97 23.85
C GLY A 49 5.48 -13.98 24.11
N PRO A 50 6.70 -14.52 24.34
CA PRO A 50 7.89 -13.70 24.51
C PRO A 50 8.20 -12.91 23.24
N MET A 51 8.99 -11.84 23.41
CA MET A 51 9.51 -11.06 22.30
C MET A 51 10.54 -11.88 21.53
N MET A 52 10.29 -12.09 20.25
CA MET A 52 11.09 -12.89 19.32
C MET A 52 11.86 -11.96 18.38
N VAL A 53 12.98 -12.42 17.84
CA VAL A 53 13.80 -11.65 16.89
C VAL A 53 13.64 -12.21 15.47
N ILE A 54 13.47 -11.32 14.49
CA ILE A 54 13.50 -11.64 13.07
C ILE A 54 14.96 -11.62 12.63
N ARG A 55 15.42 -12.72 12.00
CA ARG A 55 16.77 -12.76 11.43
C ARG A 55 16.91 -11.78 10.25
N PRO A 56 18.11 -11.21 10.04
CA PRO A 56 18.35 -10.34 8.90
C PRO A 56 18.14 -11.10 7.59
N GLY A 57 17.40 -10.49 6.66
CA GLY A 57 16.98 -11.15 5.43
C GLY A 57 15.90 -10.39 4.66
N ALA A 58 15.54 -10.94 3.51
CA ALA A 58 14.42 -10.44 2.71
C ALA A 58 13.10 -10.82 3.39
N VAL A 59 12.20 -9.84 3.53
CA VAL A 59 10.89 -10.02 4.14
C VAL A 59 9.83 -9.38 3.25
N GLN A 60 8.65 -9.98 3.20
CA GLN A 60 7.46 -9.40 2.63
C GLN A 60 6.77 -8.56 3.71
N VAL A 61 6.36 -7.35 3.37
CA VAL A 61 5.65 -6.44 4.27
C VAL A 61 4.30 -6.14 3.66
N GLU A 62 3.23 -6.31 4.43
CA GLU A 62 1.88 -5.92 4.07
C GLU A 62 1.45 -4.81 5.00
N VAL A 63 1.30 -3.60 4.47
CA VAL A 63 0.94 -2.42 5.24
C VAL A 63 -0.57 -2.21 5.14
N ASN A 64 -1.26 -2.30 6.28
CA ASN A 64 -2.67 -1.93 6.45
C ASN A 64 -2.80 -0.50 7.00
N GLU A 65 -4.04 -0.05 7.19
CA GLU A 65 -4.34 1.27 7.77
C GLU A 65 -3.74 1.45 9.19
N HIS A 66 -3.82 0.40 10.03
CA HIS A 66 -3.41 0.48 11.45
C HIS A 66 -2.21 -0.40 11.82
N ASP A 67 -2.06 -1.52 11.13
CA ASP A 67 -1.07 -2.54 11.41
C ASP A 67 -0.22 -2.89 10.18
N VAL A 68 0.84 -3.64 10.43
CA VAL A 68 1.78 -4.11 9.42
C VAL A 68 2.06 -5.58 9.68
N THR A 69 1.89 -6.39 8.64
CA THR A 69 2.24 -7.81 8.67
C THR A 69 3.57 -8.01 7.96
N LEU A 70 4.52 -8.66 8.63
CA LEU A 70 5.81 -9.05 8.10
C LEU A 70 5.81 -10.56 7.88
N GLY A 71 6.01 -11.02 6.65
CA GLY A 71 6.18 -12.42 6.30
C GLY A 71 7.61 -12.71 5.84
N TRP A 72 8.22 -13.78 6.34
CA TRP A 72 9.55 -14.22 5.88
C TRP A 72 9.70 -15.73 5.94
N GLU A 73 10.73 -16.23 5.28
CA GLU A 73 11.08 -17.65 5.28
C GLU A 73 12.29 -17.89 6.18
N GLU A 74 12.18 -18.90 7.04
CA GLU A 74 13.19 -19.29 7.99
C GLU A 74 13.43 -20.80 7.89
N GLY A 75 14.45 -21.20 7.13
CA GLY A 75 14.67 -22.60 6.80
C GLY A 75 13.50 -23.14 5.98
N ASP A 76 12.81 -24.16 6.48
CA ASP A 76 11.59 -24.74 5.88
C ASP A 76 10.29 -24.12 6.42
N ALA A 77 10.38 -23.18 7.38
CA ALA A 77 9.21 -22.56 7.99
C ALA A 77 8.91 -21.19 7.37
N ARG A 78 7.64 -20.95 7.01
CA ARG A 78 7.16 -19.61 6.69
C ARG A 78 6.61 -18.96 7.96
N LEU A 79 7.26 -17.88 8.38
CA LEU A 79 6.91 -17.14 9.58
C LEU A 79 6.21 -15.84 9.22
N SER A 80 5.41 -15.35 10.15
CA SER A 80 4.65 -14.10 9.99
C SER A 80 4.55 -13.38 11.33
N ALA A 81 4.70 -12.07 11.32
CA ALA A 81 4.57 -11.21 12.49
C ALA A 81 3.62 -10.06 12.21
N LEU A 82 2.67 -9.85 13.12
CA LEU A 82 1.81 -8.68 13.11
C LEU A 82 2.38 -7.63 14.08
N MET A 83 2.51 -6.39 13.63
CA MET A 83 2.95 -5.29 14.48
C MET A 83 2.20 -3.99 14.18
N PRO A 84 2.10 -3.06 15.14
CA PRO A 84 1.53 -1.74 14.89
C PRO A 84 2.36 -0.95 13.89
N ARG A 85 1.70 -0.12 13.06
CA ARG A 85 2.39 0.75 12.10
C ARG A 85 3.41 1.70 12.75
N SER A 86 3.14 2.18 13.97
CA SER A 86 4.07 3.01 14.73
C SER A 86 5.36 2.29 15.08
N GLU A 87 5.29 0.99 15.38
CA GLU A 87 6.44 0.16 15.70
C GLU A 87 7.26 -0.16 14.43
N TYR A 88 6.58 -0.48 13.34
CA TYR A 88 7.21 -0.62 12.03
C TYR A 88 7.96 0.67 11.59
N ALA A 89 7.32 1.84 11.73
CA ALA A 89 7.94 3.12 11.41
C ALA A 89 9.18 3.41 12.28
N ARG A 90 9.16 2.99 13.55
CA ARG A 90 10.34 3.07 14.43
C ARG A 90 11.50 2.23 13.91
N PHE A 91 11.25 1.01 13.45
CA PHE A 91 12.29 0.14 12.89
C PHE A 91 12.86 0.68 11.56
N ILE A 92 12.05 1.38 10.75
CA ILE A 92 12.56 2.10 9.59
C ILE A 92 13.45 3.26 10.04
N GLY A 93 12.99 4.06 11.01
CA GLY A 93 13.73 5.21 11.53
C GLY A 93 15.08 4.84 12.17
N THR A 94 15.17 3.67 12.80
CA THR A 94 16.44 3.14 13.33
C THR A 94 17.31 2.47 12.26
N GLY A 95 16.77 2.22 11.06
CA GLY A 95 17.46 1.51 9.98
C GLY A 95 17.48 -0.02 10.15
N ALA A 96 16.72 -0.57 11.10
CA ALA A 96 16.58 -2.01 11.27
C ALA A 96 15.81 -2.67 10.11
N ILE A 97 14.86 -1.94 9.51
CA ILE A 97 14.11 -2.36 8.31
C ILE A 97 14.31 -1.35 7.19
N LYS A 98 14.60 -1.85 5.98
CA LYS A 98 14.76 -1.05 4.77
C LYS A 98 13.70 -1.47 3.75
N PRO A 99 12.61 -0.70 3.58
CA PRO A 99 11.63 -1.00 2.56
C PRO A 99 12.24 -0.81 1.17
N VAL A 100 12.09 -1.82 0.32
CA VAL A 100 12.41 -1.74 -1.10
C VAL A 100 11.17 -1.19 -1.77
N VAL A 101 10.98 0.14 -1.65
CA VAL A 101 10.00 0.82 -2.48
C VAL A 101 10.51 0.70 -3.90
N ALA A 102 9.93 -0.22 -4.67
CA ALA A 102 9.96 -0.13 -6.11
C ALA A 102 9.25 1.18 -6.42
N HIS A 103 10.03 2.25 -6.57
CA HIS A 103 9.54 3.53 -7.04
C HIS A 103 8.97 3.25 -8.42
N ARG A 104 7.67 2.95 -8.50
CA ARG A 104 6.88 3.18 -9.70
C ARG A 104 6.68 4.70 -9.69
N PRO A 105 7.39 5.46 -10.54
CA PRO A 105 6.97 6.82 -10.78
C PRO A 105 5.70 6.71 -11.60
N ASP A 106 4.54 6.75 -10.96
CA ASP A 106 3.29 6.83 -11.71
C ASP A 106 2.33 7.76 -10.98
N GLU A 107 2.12 8.92 -11.59
CA GLU A 107 1.09 9.95 -11.36
C GLU A 107 1.26 10.83 -10.10
N ALA A 108 1.83 12.04 -10.11
CA ALA A 108 1.59 13.17 -11.01
C ALA A 108 0.09 13.49 -11.25
N GLY A 109 -0.73 13.49 -10.19
CA GLY A 109 -2.07 14.09 -10.21
C GLY A 109 -2.75 13.97 -8.85
N THR A 110 -2.66 14.94 -7.95
CA THR A 110 -3.62 16.05 -7.93
C THR A 110 -3.02 17.22 -7.14
N ALA A 111 -2.34 18.11 -7.84
CA ALA A 111 -2.22 19.49 -7.40
C ALA A 111 -3.45 20.24 -7.95
N VAL A 112 -4.53 20.27 -7.19
CA VAL A 112 -5.63 21.24 -7.33
C VAL A 112 -5.70 21.94 -5.97
N GLY A 113 -5.11 23.14 -5.84
CA GLY A 113 -5.81 24.41 -6.05
C GLY A 113 -6.72 24.65 -4.85
N VAL A 114 -6.58 25.66 -3.99
CA VAL A 114 -6.50 27.10 -4.25
C VAL A 114 -6.19 27.80 -2.91
N SER A 115 -5.27 28.78 -2.93
CA SER A 115 -5.20 30.03 -2.13
C SER A 115 -3.76 30.54 -2.29
N ASP A 116 -3.43 31.68 -2.86
CA ASP A 116 -4.16 32.88 -3.19
C ASP A 116 -3.27 33.64 -4.20
N VAL A 117 -3.85 34.08 -5.31
CA VAL A 117 -3.21 35.04 -6.19
C VAL A 117 -3.53 36.42 -5.63
N SER A 118 -2.57 37.03 -4.94
CA SER A 118 -2.62 38.46 -4.64
C SER A 118 -1.28 39.10 -4.96
N SER A 119 -1.26 39.68 -6.17
CA SER A 119 -0.77 41.02 -6.53
C SER A 119 0.56 41.50 -5.93
N ALA A 120 1.56 41.96 -6.69
CA ALA A 120 1.48 42.79 -7.88
C ALA A 120 2.79 42.76 -8.70
N GLN A 121 2.63 43.06 -9.99
CA GLN A 121 3.63 43.06 -11.05
C GLN A 121 4.77 44.10 -10.90
N PRO A 122 5.87 43.93 -11.66
CA PRO A 122 7.02 44.83 -11.66
C PRO A 122 6.76 46.05 -12.55
N GLU A 123 7.13 47.25 -12.10
CA GLU A 123 7.27 48.42 -12.96
C GLU A 123 8.74 48.82 -13.07
N LEU A 124 9.13 49.00 -14.33
CA LEU A 124 10.45 49.39 -14.82
C LEU A 124 10.89 50.78 -14.34
N ASP A 125 12.21 50.97 -14.47
CA ASP A 125 12.88 52.23 -14.82
C ASP A 125 13.34 53.12 -13.65
N LYS A 126 14.65 53.08 -13.36
CA LYS A 126 15.59 54.07 -13.93
C LYS A 126 17.03 53.80 -13.51
N ALA A 127 17.86 53.61 -14.52
CA ALA A 127 19.31 53.69 -14.43
C ALA A 127 19.75 55.11 -14.02
N GLN A 128 20.51 55.23 -12.93
CA GLN A 128 21.47 56.32 -12.65
C GLN A 128 22.53 55.72 -11.69
N VAL A 129 23.66 55.20 -12.16
CA VAL A 129 24.95 55.92 -12.33
C VAL A 129 25.19 57.02 -11.29
N LYS A 130 26.37 56.91 -10.63
CA LYS A 130 27.29 57.95 -10.08
C LYS A 130 27.56 57.77 -8.57
N SER A 131 28.67 57.12 -8.17
CA SER A 131 30.03 57.66 -7.98
C SER A 131 30.19 58.67 -6.84
N GLY A 132 31.05 58.34 -5.87
CA GLY A 132 31.69 59.25 -4.91
C GLY A 132 30.81 59.68 -3.73
N HIS A 133 31.31 59.83 -2.51
CA HIS A 133 32.64 60.26 -2.05
C HIS A 133 32.99 59.56 -0.74
#